data_AF-A0A9D4CDG7-F1
#
_entry.id   AF-A0A9D4CDG7-F1
#
_cell.length_a   1.000
_cell.length_b   1.000
_cell.length_c   1.000
_cell.angle_alpha   90.00
_cell.angle_beta   90.00
_cell.angle_gamma   90.00
#
_symmetry.space_group_name_H-M   'P 1'
#
loop_
_entity.id
_entity.type
_entity.pdbx_description
1 polymer ?
#
loop_
_entity_poly.entity_id
_entity_poly.type
_entity_poly.pdbx_seq_one_letter_code
_entity_poly.pdbx_strand_id
1 'polypeptide(L)' 'MVTGGESGSADTARDPRGFAVKMYTEDGNWDLVGNNTPIFFIRDPLLVNFMLSL' A
#
# COMPACT_ATOMS: atom_id res chain seq x y z
N MET A 1 1.21 7.13 5.85
CA MET A 1 0.48 7.01 4.57
C MET A 1 -0.82 6.28 4.83
N VAL A 2 -1.94 6.93 4.55
CA VAL A 2 -3.30 6.37 4.57
C VAL A 2 -3.58 5.80 3.17
N THR A 3 -4.24 4.66 3.03
CA THR A 3 -4.39 3.99 1.72
C THR A 3 -5.54 4.55 0.87
N GLY A 4 -6.68 4.88 1.47
CA GLY A 4 -7.87 5.41 0.77
C GLY A 4 -8.03 6.94 0.82
N GLY A 5 -7.12 7.65 1.49
CA GLY A 5 -7.18 9.11 1.61
C GLY A 5 -6.35 9.83 0.57
N GLU A 6 -6.78 11.04 0.15
CA GLU A 6 -5.95 11.91 -0.68
C GLU A 6 -4.80 12.56 0.12
N SER A 7 -3.90 13.25 -0.58
CA SER A 7 -2.88 14.09 0.07
C SER A 7 -3.55 15.16 0.94
N GLY A 8 -3.18 15.21 2.22
CA GLY A 8 -3.81 16.09 3.21
C GLY A 8 -4.93 15.44 4.04
N SER A 9 -5.25 14.17 3.79
CA SER A 9 -6.13 13.39 4.65
C SER A 9 -5.56 13.20 6.06
N ALA A 10 -6.44 12.98 7.05
CA ALA A 10 -6.05 12.86 8.45
C ALA A 10 -5.18 11.63 8.73
N ASP A 11 -4.02 11.83 9.37
CA ASP A 11 -3.05 10.76 9.68
C ASP A 11 -3.62 9.65 10.59
N THR A 12 -4.64 9.94 11.39
CA THR A 12 -5.25 9.00 12.35
C THR A 12 -6.53 8.33 11.85
N ALA A 13 -6.87 8.48 10.57
CA ALA A 13 -8.03 7.83 9.95
C ALA A 13 -7.95 6.29 10.05
N ARG A 14 -9.08 5.61 10.22
CA ARG A 14 -9.10 4.14 10.31
C ARG A 14 -8.97 3.50 8.94
N ASP A 15 -7.76 3.10 8.59
CA ASP A 15 -7.41 2.60 7.25
C ASP A 15 -6.09 1.81 7.36
N PRO A 16 -5.86 0.78 6.52
CA PRO A 16 -4.52 0.23 6.30
C PRO A 16 -3.41 1.29 6.20
N ARG A 17 -2.20 0.88 6.55
CA ARG A 17 -1.00 1.72 6.45
C ARG A 17 0.00 1.07 5.54
N GLY A 18 0.19 1.69 4.37
CA GLY A 18 1.27 1.33 3.46
C GLY A 18 2.63 1.67 4.06
N PHE A 19 3.61 0.80 3.80
CA PHE A 19 5.02 1.07 3.99
C PHE A 19 5.77 0.71 2.71
N ALA A 20 6.83 1.46 2.41
CA ALA A 20 7.69 1.19 1.27
C ALA A 20 9.13 1.48 1.66
N VAL A 21 10.01 0.51 1.43
CA VAL A 21 11.45 0.62 1.65
C VAL A 21 12.15 0.37 0.33
N LYS A 22 12.86 1.39 -0.15
CA LYS A 22 13.71 1.30 -1.34
C LYS A 22 15.15 1.03 -0.91
N MET A 23 15.69 -0.10 -1.34
CA MET A 23 17.09 -0.49 -1.13
C MET A 23 17.86 -0.31 -2.43
N TYR A 24 18.94 0.44 -2.37
CA TYR A 24 19.86 0.62 -3.48
C TYR A 24 20.94 -0.46 -3.34
N THR A 25 20.85 -1.51 -4.17
CA THR A 25 21.79 -2.63 -4.18
C THR A 25 22.73 -2.52 -5.38
N GLU A 26 23.83 -3.27 -5.35
CA GLU A 26 24.78 -3.32 -6.47
C GLU A 26 24.14 -3.89 -7.74
N ASP A 27 23.13 -4.75 -7.60
CA ASP A 27 22.36 -5.33 -8.70
C ASP A 27 21.16 -4.46 -9.15
N GLY A 28 21.01 -3.27 -8.54
CA GLY A 28 19.95 -2.31 -8.84
C GLY A 28 19.00 -2.03 -7.68
N ASN A 29 17.88 -1.39 -8.00
CA ASN A 29 16.89 -1.00 -6.99
C ASN A 29 16.06 -2.22 -6.57
N TRP A 30 16.00 -2.47 -5.26
CA TRP A 30 15.09 -3.45 -4.67
C TRP A 30 14.05 -2.74 -3.79
N ASP A 31 12.78 -2.85 -4.17
CA ASP A 31 11.67 -2.17 -3.49
C ASP A 31 10.82 -3.17 -2.69
N LEU A 32 10.85 -3.05 -1.36
CA LEU A 32 9.94 -3.77 -0.48
C LEU A 32 8.72 -2.89 -0.20
N VAL A 33 7.60 -3.19 -0.87
CA VAL A 33 6.34 -2.46 -0.74
C VAL A 33 5.31 -3.35 -0.06
N GLY A 34 4.74 -2.89 1.05
CA GLY A 34 3.81 -3.67 1.86
C GLY A 34 2.85 -2.83 2.70
N ASN A 35 2.10 -3.51 3.57
CA ASN A 35 1.14 -2.92 4.49
C ASN A 35 1.38 -3.41 5.92
N ASN A 36 0.95 -2.63 6.90
CA ASN A 36 0.97 -3.03 8.32
C ASN A 36 0.05 -4.22 8.65
N THR A 37 -0.77 -4.69 7.70
CA THR A 37 -1.58 -5.89 7.81
C THR A 37 -0.88 -7.08 7.10
N PRO A 38 -0.83 -8.28 7.72
CA PRO A 38 -0.11 -9.42 7.15
C PRO A 38 -0.86 -10.10 5.98
N ILE A 39 -2.08 -9.65 5.68
CA ILE A 39 -2.93 -10.16 4.60
C ILE A 39 -3.52 -8.99 3.81
N PHE A 40 -3.95 -9.29 2.59
CA PHE A 40 -4.65 -8.35 1.70
C PHE A 40 -6.11 -8.74 1.52
N PHE A 41 -6.95 -7.78 1.14
CA PHE A 41 -8.41 -7.94 1.09
C PHE A 41 -8.89 -8.84 -0.05
N ILE A 42 -8.15 -8.87 -1.15
CA ILE A 42 -8.46 -9.64 -2.36
C ILE A 42 -7.34 -10.61 -2.68
N ARG A 43 -7.70 -11.70 -3.35
CA ARG A 43 -6.76 -12.76 -3.78
C ARG A 43 -6.46 -12.72 -5.28
N ASP A 44 -7.35 -12.10 -6.06
CA ASP A 44 -7.20 -11.94 -7.50
C ASP A 44 -6.81 -10.48 -7.81
N PRO A 45 -5.63 -10.22 -8.42
CA PRO A 45 -5.19 -8.88 -8.77
C PRO A 45 -6.13 -8.17 -9.77
N LEU A 46 -6.92 -8.90 -10.56
CA LEU A 46 -7.87 -8.30 -11.51
C LEU A 46 -9.01 -7.53 -10.80
N LEU A 47 -9.25 -7.82 -9.52
CA LEU A 47 -10.28 -7.16 -8.73
C LEU A 47 -9.80 -5.87 -8.03
N VAL A 48 -8.51 -5.49 -8.18
CA VAL A 48 -7.94 -4.28 -7.53
C VAL A 48 -8.70 -3.02 -7.92
N ASN A 49 -9.02 -2.85 -9.21
CA ASN A 49 -9.70 -1.65 -9.68
C ASN A 49 -11.12 -1.52 -9.10
N PHE A 50 -11.81 -2.65 -8.92
CA PHE A 50 -13.12 -2.66 -8.27
C PHE A 50 -13.00 -2.28 -6.79
N MET A 51 -12.03 -2.84 -6.07
CA MET A 51 -11.78 -2.51 -4.66
C MET A 51 -11.47 -1.03 -4.44
N LEU A 52 -10.69 -0.39 -5.33
CA LEU A 52 -10.30 1.03 -5.21
C LEU A 52 -11.40 2.01 -5.63
N SER A 53 -12.49 1.53 -6.25
CA SER A 53 -13.59 2.37 -6.73
C SER A 53 -14.70 2.60 -5.69
N LEU A 54 -14.59 1.94 -4.53
CA LEU A 54 -15.50 2.02 -3.39
C LEU A 54 -14.99 3.01 -2.35
#